data_AF-A0A7W5AJ25-F1
#
_entry.id   AF-A0A7W5AJ25-F1
#
_cell.length_a   1.000
_cell.length_b   1.000
_cell.length_c   1.000
_cell.angle_alpha   90.00
_cell.angle_beta   90.00
_cell.angle_gamma   90.00
#
_symmetry.space_group_name_H-M   'P 1'
#
loop_
_entity.id
_entity.type
_entity.pdbx_description
1 polymer ?
#
loop_
_entity_poly.entity_id
_entity_poly.type
_entity_poly.pdbx_seq_one_letter_code
_entity_poly.pdbx_strand_id
1 'polypeptide(L)'
;MTRTVLTAVNGTTVIGLLIALSTGARVRRGRHGVLIAENYRLRVPPATCFTVGSVIITKRTAEWLLAEERARLLAHESRHAGQYAVLGPLFWPAYWLACAWSIALTTSYGVRNWFERDAGLADGHYPEDLPLRPWAVRRRWAVRMFGREDGRTTPPGT
;
A
#
# COMPACT_ATOMS: atom_id res chain seq x y z
N MET A 1 -9.30 -3.74 -18.36
CA MET A 1 -8.55 -3.03 -19.41
C MET A 1 -8.39 -1.54 -19.12
N THR A 2 -9.41 -0.88 -18.55
CA THR A 2 -9.41 0.56 -18.23
C THR A 2 -8.20 1.00 -17.38
N ARG A 3 -7.91 0.30 -16.28
CA ARG A 3 -6.77 0.64 -15.39
C ARG A 3 -5.42 0.62 -16.09
N THR A 4 -5.15 -0.37 -16.94
CA THR A 4 -3.86 -0.54 -17.63
C THR A 4 -3.59 0.60 -18.60
N VAL A 5 -4.65 1.06 -19.28
CA VAL A 5 -4.58 2.24 -20.16
C VAL A 5 -4.30 3.48 -19.32
N LEU A 6 -5.04 3.70 -18.23
CA LEU A 6 -4.82 4.86 -17.34
C LEU A 6 -3.40 4.90 -16.77
N THR A 7 -2.89 3.77 -16.28
CA THR A 7 -1.52 3.68 -15.74
C THR A 7 -0.45 3.74 -16.82
N ALA A 8 -0.77 3.39 -18.07
CA ALA A 8 0.13 3.62 -19.20
C ALA A 8 0.18 5.11 -19.57
N VAL A 9 -0.96 5.78 -19.65
CA VAL A 9 -1.08 7.22 -19.95
C VAL A 9 -0.34 8.05 -18.89
N ASN A 10 -0.47 7.70 -17.61
CA ASN A 10 0.24 8.40 -16.54
C ASN A 10 1.71 7.94 -16.36
N GLY A 11 2.21 7.04 -17.22
CA GLY A 11 3.61 6.60 -17.27
C GLY A 11 4.02 5.57 -16.21
N THR A 12 3.20 5.29 -15.20
CA THR A 12 3.57 4.37 -14.11
C THR A 12 3.74 2.93 -14.57
N THR A 13 2.94 2.44 -15.53
CA THR A 13 3.14 1.12 -16.15
C THR A 13 4.50 1.05 -16.86
N VAL A 14 4.88 2.12 -17.57
CA VAL A 14 6.16 2.19 -18.29
C VAL A 14 7.31 2.06 -17.29
N ILE A 15 7.23 2.77 -16.17
CA ILE A 15 8.23 2.67 -15.10
C ILE A 15 8.29 1.25 -14.51
N GLY A 16 7.14 0.62 -14.26
CA GLY A 16 7.10 -0.78 -13.80
C GLY A 16 7.77 -1.76 -14.77
N LEU A 17 7.58 -1.55 -16.08
CA LEU A 17 8.25 -2.34 -17.13
C LEU A 17 9.75 -2.07 -17.18
N LEU A 18 10.17 -0.80 -17.06
CA LEU A 18 11.60 -0.45 -17.00
C LEU A 18 12.30 -1.11 -15.81
N ILE A 19 11.65 -1.17 -14.64
CA ILE A 19 12.16 -1.89 -13.46
C ILE A 19 12.25 -3.40 -13.75
N ALA A 20 11.23 -3.98 -14.38
CA ALA A 20 11.26 -5.40 -14.75
C ALA A 20 12.43 -5.70 -15.71
N LEU A 21 12.65 -4.85 -16.71
CA LEU A 21 13.76 -4.97 -17.66
C LEU A 21 15.12 -4.82 -16.98
N SER A 22 15.30 -3.81 -16.14
CA SER A 22 16.57 -3.55 -15.45
C SER A 22 16.96 -4.66 -14.47
N THR A 23 16.02 -5.53 -14.11
CA THR A 23 16.22 -6.62 -13.14
C THR A 23 16.24 -8.00 -13.79
N GLY A 24 16.13 -8.07 -15.12
CA GLY A 24 16.06 -9.33 -15.87
C GLY A 24 14.81 -10.15 -15.58
N ALA A 25 13.77 -9.52 -15.02
CA ALA A 25 12.50 -10.18 -14.74
C ALA A 25 11.79 -10.52 -16.06
N ARG A 26 11.15 -11.69 -16.10
CA ARG A 26 10.33 -12.08 -17.27
C ARG A 26 8.93 -11.52 -17.10
N VAL A 27 8.39 -10.88 -18.12
CA VAL A 27 7.05 -10.28 -18.05
C VAL A 27 6.01 -11.23 -18.67
N ARG A 28 4.94 -11.50 -17.93
CA ARG A 28 3.83 -12.36 -18.34
C ARG A 28 2.50 -11.66 -18.10
N ARG A 29 1.46 -12.06 -18.83
CA ARG A 29 0.12 -11.51 -18.63
C ARG A 29 -0.55 -12.19 -17.44
N GLY A 30 -1.07 -11.39 -16.51
CA GLY A 30 -1.87 -11.86 -15.38
C GLY A 30 -3.37 -11.72 -15.62
N ARG A 31 -4.17 -12.05 -14.60
CA ARG A 31 -5.64 -11.86 -14.60
C ARG A 31 -5.98 -10.36 -14.58
N HIS A 32 -7.16 -9.98 -15.07
CA HIS A 32 -7.68 -8.60 -14.97
C HIS A 32 -6.78 -7.50 -15.58
N GLY A 33 -5.93 -7.82 -16.55
CA GLY A 33 -5.13 -6.86 -17.30
C GLY A 33 -3.89 -6.30 -16.59
N VAL A 34 -3.44 -6.92 -15.49
CA VAL A 34 -2.09 -6.64 -14.95
C VAL A 34 -1.04 -7.48 -15.66
N LEU A 35 0.19 -6.97 -15.65
CA LEU A 35 1.39 -7.69 -16.05
C LEU A 35 2.09 -8.20 -14.81
N ILE A 36 2.71 -9.37 -14.90
CA ILE A 36 3.48 -9.99 -13.82
C ILE A 36 4.93 -10.06 -14.28
N ALA A 37 5.81 -9.35 -13.60
CA ALA A 37 7.25 -9.45 -13.76
C ALA A 37 7.79 -10.46 -12.73
N GLU A 38 8.10 -11.66 -13.20
CA GLU A 38 8.51 -12.79 -12.35
C GLU A 38 10.02 -12.90 -12.16
N ASN A 39 10.40 -13.61 -11.09
CA ASN A 39 11.79 -13.95 -10.75
C ASN A 39 12.72 -12.74 -10.55
N TYR A 40 12.18 -11.63 -10.06
CA TYR A 40 12.97 -10.48 -9.61
C TYR A 40 13.95 -10.88 -8.51
N ARG A 41 15.23 -10.52 -8.64
CA ARG A 41 16.30 -11.03 -7.76
C ARG A 41 16.87 -10.00 -6.79
N LEU A 42 16.46 -8.73 -6.83
CA LEU A 42 17.08 -7.75 -5.93
C LEU A 42 16.64 -7.98 -4.49
N ARG A 43 17.56 -7.64 -3.57
CA ARG A 43 17.37 -7.78 -2.13
C ARG A 43 16.34 -6.79 -1.58
N VAL A 44 16.23 -5.63 -2.21
CA VAL A 44 15.31 -4.54 -1.87
C VAL A 44 14.31 -4.38 -3.02
N PRO A 45 13.00 -4.24 -2.76
CA PRO A 45 12.34 -4.32 -1.45
C PRO A 45 12.34 -5.75 -0.86
N PRO A 46 12.23 -5.90 0.49
CA PRO A 46 12.18 -7.20 1.14
C PRO A 46 10.90 -7.98 0.78
N ALA A 47 9.82 -7.29 0.38
CA ALA A 47 8.55 -7.88 -0.01
C ALA A 47 8.69 -8.98 -1.08
N THR A 48 7.82 -9.98 -1.01
CA THR A 48 7.77 -11.08 -1.99
C THR A 48 7.26 -10.59 -3.34
N CYS A 49 6.27 -9.70 -3.32
CA CYS A 49 5.73 -9.01 -4.48
C CYS A 49 5.39 -7.56 -4.13
N PHE A 50 5.29 -6.72 -5.15
CA PHE A 50 4.81 -5.33 -5.05
C PHE A 50 4.35 -4.85 -6.42
N THR A 51 3.58 -3.76 -6.46
CA THR A 51 3.00 -3.22 -7.69
C THR A 51 3.56 -1.86 -8.07
N VAL A 52 3.79 -1.65 -9.38
CA VAL A 52 4.13 -0.36 -9.99
C VAL A 52 3.28 -0.15 -11.24
N GLY A 53 2.38 0.82 -11.21
CA GLY A 53 1.38 1.00 -12.28
C GLY A 53 0.51 -0.26 -12.40
N SER A 54 0.46 -0.85 -13.61
CA SER A 54 -0.20 -2.14 -13.84
C SER A 54 0.75 -3.34 -13.88
N VAL A 55 1.98 -3.20 -13.37
CA VAL A 55 2.99 -4.28 -13.32
C VAL A 55 3.17 -4.75 -11.88
N ILE A 56 2.86 -6.01 -11.61
CA ILE A 56 3.14 -6.68 -10.34
C ILE A 56 4.51 -7.34 -10.47
N ILE A 57 5.47 -6.92 -9.66
CA ILE A 57 6.84 -7.43 -9.64
C ILE A 57 6.95 -8.43 -8.49
N THR A 58 7.42 -9.64 -8.77
CA THR A 58 7.50 -10.72 -7.77
C THR A 58 8.83 -11.47 -7.84
N LYS A 59 9.32 -11.89 -6.67
CA LYS A 59 10.50 -12.76 -6.52
C LYS A 59 10.21 -14.21 -6.94
N ARG A 60 8.94 -14.57 -7.12
CA ARG A 60 8.47 -15.92 -7.47
C ARG A 60 8.10 -15.99 -8.96
N THR A 61 7.66 -17.16 -9.41
CA THR A 61 7.12 -17.35 -10.77
C THR A 61 5.73 -16.71 -10.90
N ALA A 62 5.32 -16.40 -12.13
CA ALA A 62 3.96 -15.95 -12.39
C ALA A 62 2.94 -17.04 -12.05
N GLU A 63 3.24 -18.32 -12.27
CA GLU A 63 2.39 -19.45 -11.84
C GLU A 63 2.14 -19.42 -10.33
N TRP A 64 3.19 -19.19 -9.54
CA TRP A 64 3.05 -19.12 -8.08
C TRP A 64 2.08 -18.02 -7.65
N LEU A 65 2.14 -16.85 -8.32
CA LEU A 65 1.25 -15.73 -8.00
C LEU A 65 -0.18 -15.95 -8.52
N LEU A 66 -0.33 -16.67 -9.64
CA LEU A 66 -1.62 -16.96 -10.28
C LEU A 66 -2.35 -18.17 -9.69
N ALA A 67 -1.71 -18.92 -8.79
CA ALA A 67 -2.29 -20.05 -8.09
C ALA A 67 -3.46 -19.60 -7.17
N GLU A 68 -4.48 -20.45 -7.03
CA GLU A 68 -5.71 -20.11 -6.31
C GLU A 68 -5.46 -19.78 -4.83
N GLU A 69 -4.47 -20.41 -4.18
CA GLU A 69 -4.14 -20.10 -2.79
C GLU A 69 -3.57 -18.69 -2.61
N ARG A 70 -3.18 -18.03 -3.71
CA ARG A 70 -2.62 -16.68 -3.77
C ARG A 70 -3.59 -15.70 -4.40
N ALA A 71 -4.84 -16.10 -4.67
CA ALA A 71 -5.86 -15.23 -5.23
C ALA A 71 -6.07 -13.95 -4.40
N ARG A 72 -6.02 -14.05 -3.07
CA ARG A 72 -6.08 -12.89 -2.16
C ARG A 72 -4.90 -11.94 -2.32
N LEU A 73 -3.67 -12.47 -2.35
CA LEU A 73 -2.47 -11.69 -2.58
C LEU A 73 -2.49 -11.00 -3.95
N LEU A 74 -2.89 -11.71 -5.00
CA LEU A 74 -3.06 -11.14 -6.34
C LEU A 74 -4.12 -10.02 -6.37
N ALA A 75 -5.21 -10.18 -5.61
CA ALA A 75 -6.24 -9.17 -5.47
C ALA A 75 -5.72 -7.92 -4.72
N HIS A 76 -4.92 -8.11 -3.68
CA HIS A 76 -4.22 -7.04 -2.96
C HIS A 76 -3.33 -6.21 -3.89
N GLU A 77 -2.42 -6.85 -4.62
CA GLU A 77 -1.56 -6.18 -5.60
C GLU A 77 -2.38 -5.51 -6.73
N SER A 78 -3.47 -6.15 -7.14
CA SER A 78 -4.40 -5.57 -8.11
C SER A 78 -5.09 -4.30 -7.62
N ARG A 79 -5.36 -4.15 -6.32
CA ARG A 79 -5.91 -2.91 -5.75
C ARG A 79 -4.89 -1.78 -5.80
N HIS A 80 -3.61 -2.04 -5.55
CA HIS A 80 -2.55 -1.06 -5.78
C HIS A 80 -2.48 -0.59 -7.23
N ALA A 81 -2.68 -1.47 -8.21
CA ALA A 81 -2.78 -1.04 -9.61
C ALA A 81 -3.97 -0.09 -9.86
N GLY A 82 -5.08 -0.27 -9.13
CA GLY A 82 -6.20 0.66 -9.13
C GLY A 82 -5.84 2.03 -8.52
N GLN A 83 -5.11 2.03 -7.40
CA GLN A 83 -4.62 3.26 -6.76
C GLN A 83 -3.67 4.03 -7.68
N TYR A 84 -2.76 3.35 -8.40
CA TYR A 84 -1.95 3.98 -9.45
C TYR A 84 -2.77 4.51 -10.63
N ALA A 85 -3.87 3.85 -11.00
CA ALA A 85 -4.72 4.34 -12.09
C ALA A 85 -5.38 5.68 -11.73
N VAL A 86 -5.70 5.89 -10.45
CA VAL A 86 -6.32 7.12 -9.94
C VAL A 86 -5.29 8.21 -9.65
N LEU A 87 -4.22 7.89 -8.92
CA LEU A 87 -3.24 8.88 -8.44
C LEU A 87 -2.03 9.05 -9.36
N GLY A 88 -1.80 8.10 -10.27
CA GLY A 88 -0.61 8.08 -11.11
C GLY A 88 0.69 8.18 -10.30
N PRO A 89 1.67 8.97 -10.74
CA PRO A 89 2.94 9.14 -10.04
C PRO A 89 2.81 9.71 -8.61
N LEU A 90 1.72 10.43 -8.30
CA LEU A 90 1.49 10.96 -6.95
C LEU A 90 1.25 9.86 -5.91
N PHE A 91 0.98 8.63 -6.36
CA PHE A 91 0.89 7.47 -5.47
C PHE A 91 2.18 7.25 -4.68
N TRP A 92 3.37 7.38 -5.28
CA TRP A 92 4.64 7.14 -4.57
C TRP A 92 4.85 8.04 -3.34
N PRO A 93 4.82 9.39 -3.45
CA PRO A 93 4.99 10.24 -2.28
C PRO A 93 3.86 10.05 -1.26
N ALA A 94 2.62 9.89 -1.70
CA ALA A 94 1.49 9.65 -0.80
C ALA A 94 1.64 8.33 -0.02
N TYR A 95 2.05 7.27 -0.71
CA TYR A 95 2.28 5.95 -0.12
C TYR A 95 3.43 5.98 0.89
N TRP A 96 4.54 6.64 0.57
CA TRP A 96 5.66 6.80 1.50
C TRP A 96 5.30 7.62 2.73
N LEU A 97 4.51 8.68 2.57
CA LEU A 97 4.01 9.45 3.71
C LEU A 97 3.11 8.60 4.60
N ALA A 98 2.23 7.79 4.00
CA ALA A 98 1.35 6.87 4.73
C ALA A 98 2.15 5.76 5.44
N CYS A 99 3.20 5.23 4.82
CA CYS A 99 4.15 4.31 5.45
C CYS A 99 4.86 4.97 6.64
N ALA A 100 5.39 6.18 6.48
CA ALA A 100 6.06 6.92 7.54
C ALA A 100 5.12 7.18 8.73
N TRP A 101 3.87 7.57 8.42
CA TRP A 101 2.82 7.72 9.43
C TRP A 101 2.54 6.42 10.17
N SER A 102 2.44 5.30 9.44
CA SER A 102 2.19 3.99 10.05
C SER A 102 3.34 3.54 10.94
N ILE A 103 4.59 3.68 10.49
CA ILE A 103 5.78 3.33 11.28
C ILE A 103 5.86 4.17 12.56
N ALA A 104 5.58 5.47 12.44
CA ALA A 104 5.58 6.39 13.58
C ALA A 104 4.56 5.96 14.64
N LEU A 105 3.40 5.43 14.22
CA LEU A 105 2.33 5.02 15.13
C LEU A 105 2.45 3.59 15.65
N THR A 106 2.89 2.60 14.86
CA THR A 106 2.74 1.16 15.21
C THR A 106 3.94 0.27 14.88
N THR A 107 5.07 0.81 14.39
CA THR A 107 6.25 0.06 13.87
C THR A 107 6.04 -0.72 12.57
N SER A 108 4.81 -0.79 12.04
CA SER A 108 4.49 -1.46 10.78
C SER A 108 4.33 -0.47 9.63
N TYR A 109 4.68 -0.88 8.41
CA TYR A 109 4.44 -0.11 7.18
C TYR A 109 2.94 -0.02 6.82
N GLY A 110 2.17 -1.08 7.07
CA GLY A 110 0.80 -1.22 6.56
C GLY A 110 -0.30 -0.83 7.55
N VAL A 111 -0.14 -1.15 8.84
CA VAL A 111 -1.27 -1.19 9.80
C VAL A 111 -2.05 0.12 9.94
N ARG A 112 -1.41 1.28 9.75
CA ARG A 112 -2.09 2.60 9.74
C ARG A 112 -1.94 3.32 8.40
N ASN A 113 -1.45 2.63 7.37
CA ASN A 113 -1.37 3.15 6.01
C ASN A 113 -2.72 2.94 5.31
N TRP A 114 -3.33 4.03 4.86
CA TRP A 114 -4.64 3.99 4.21
C TRP A 114 -4.62 3.13 2.93
N PHE A 115 -3.56 3.21 2.13
CA PHE A 115 -3.44 2.45 0.88
C PHE A 115 -3.37 0.94 1.12
N GLU A 116 -2.69 0.53 2.19
CA GLU A 116 -2.55 -0.88 2.58
C GLU A 116 -3.85 -1.42 3.20
N ARG A 117 -4.60 -0.57 3.91
CA ARG A 117 -5.94 -0.90 4.40
C ARG A 117 -6.97 -1.03 3.29
N ASP A 118 -6.97 -0.07 2.36
CA ASP A 118 -7.81 -0.10 1.16
C ASP A 118 -7.46 -1.32 0.29
N ALA A 119 -6.18 -1.67 0.21
CA ALA A 119 -5.71 -2.88 -0.45
C ALA A 119 -5.96 -4.18 0.36
N GLY A 120 -6.53 -4.12 1.56
CA GLY A 120 -6.77 -5.27 2.42
C GLY A 120 -5.48 -5.79 3.10
N LEU A 121 -5.32 -5.48 4.38
CA LEU A 121 -4.12 -5.81 5.17
C LEU A 121 -3.82 -7.31 5.21
N ALA A 122 -4.83 -8.13 5.54
CA ALA A 122 -4.67 -9.57 5.68
C ALA A 122 -4.23 -10.24 4.36
N ASP A 123 -4.74 -9.74 3.23
CA ASP A 123 -4.37 -10.23 1.89
C ASP A 123 -2.90 -9.91 1.54
N GLY A 124 -2.37 -8.82 2.08
CA GLY A 124 -0.95 -8.43 2.01
C GLY A 124 -0.07 -9.02 3.11
N HIS A 125 -0.60 -9.92 3.95
CA HIS A 125 0.07 -10.51 5.12
C HIS A 125 0.44 -9.52 6.23
N TYR A 126 -0.27 -8.39 6.32
CA TYR A 126 -0.18 -7.51 7.48
C TYR A 126 -1.19 -7.90 8.56
N PRO A 127 -0.85 -7.71 9.85
CA PRO A 127 -1.84 -7.79 10.92
C PRO A 127 -2.87 -6.68 10.78
N GLU A 128 -4.11 -6.92 11.23
CA GLU A 128 -5.19 -5.92 11.11
C GLU A 128 -5.04 -4.74 12.08
N ASP A 129 -4.47 -5.00 13.27
CA ASP A 129 -4.15 -3.95 14.24
C ASP A 129 -2.85 -4.25 14.97
N LEU A 130 -2.22 -3.18 15.46
CA LEU A 130 -1.03 -3.21 16.31
C LEU A 130 -1.16 -2.10 17.36
N PRO A 131 -0.61 -2.32 18.57
CA PRO A 131 -0.64 -1.32 19.61
C PRO A 131 0.06 -0.03 19.16
N LEU A 132 -0.54 1.11 19.54
CA LEU A 132 0.05 2.42 19.28
C LEU A 132 1.31 2.60 20.14
N ARG A 133 2.30 3.30 19.60
CA ARG A 133 3.49 3.72 20.35
C ARG A 133 3.08 4.65 21.51
N PRO A 134 3.81 4.62 22.65
CA PRO A 134 3.44 5.38 23.84
C PRO A 134 3.22 6.88 23.61
N TRP A 135 4.00 7.52 22.72
CA TRP A 135 3.85 8.94 22.43
C TRP A 135 2.52 9.28 21.74
N ALA A 136 2.02 8.40 20.87
CA ALA A 136 0.76 8.58 20.15
C ALA A 136 -0.43 8.39 21.10
N VAL A 137 -0.33 7.44 22.02
CA VAL A 137 -1.31 7.25 23.10
C VAL A 137 -1.37 8.50 23.98
N ARG A 138 -0.22 9.02 24.44
CA ARG A 138 -0.15 10.24 25.26
C ARG A 138 -0.77 11.46 24.58
N ARG A 139 -0.51 11.69 23.28
CA ARG A 139 -1.16 12.77 22.53
C ARG A 139 -2.67 12.59 22.42
N ARG A 140 -3.17 11.36 22.21
CA ARG A 140 -4.62 11.10 22.14
C ARG A 140 -5.32 11.45 23.45
N TRP A 141 -4.68 11.18 24.59
CA TRP A 141 -5.20 11.56 25.91
C TRP A 141 -5.14 13.07 26.13
N ALA A 142 -4.05 13.74 25.78
CA ALA A 142 -3.94 15.19 25.90
C ALA A 142 -5.04 15.91 25.09
N VAL A 143 -5.24 15.55 23.82
CA VAL A 143 -6.30 16.14 22.98
C VAL A 143 -7.69 15.91 23.56
N ARG A 144 -7.97 14.70 24.09
CA ARG A 144 -9.27 14.38 24.73
C ARG A 144 -9.49 15.15 26.03
N MET A 145 -8.45 15.43 26.80
CA MET A 145 -8.54 16.21 28.03
C MET A 145 -8.77 17.68 27.71
N PHE A 146 -7.97 18.29 26.81
CA PHE A 146 -8.15 19.69 26.41
C PHE A 146 -9.52 19.94 25.76
N GLY A 147 -9.99 19.07 24.87
CA GLY A 147 -11.32 19.21 24.28
C GLY A 147 -12.50 18.99 25.25
N ARG A 148 -12.27 18.44 26.45
CA ARG A 148 -13.30 18.30 27.50
C ARG A 148 -13.39 19.54 28.38
N GLU A 149 -12.33 20.35 28.47
CA GLU A 149 -12.31 21.57 29.28
C GLU A 149 -12.97 22.75 28.57
N ASP A 150 -12.87 22.83 27.24
CA ASP A 150 -13.56 23.85 26.42
C ASP A 150 -15.10 23.71 26.42
N GLY A 151 -15.63 22.58 26.90
CA GLY A 151 -17.07 22.31 27.02
C GLY A 151 -17.70 22.71 28.35
N ARG A 152 -16.93 23.23 29.32
CA ARG A 152 -17.50 23.82 30.55
C ARG A 152 -17.67 25.32 30.37
N THR A 153 -18.76 25.74 29.74
CA THR A 153 -19.26 27.11 29.92
C THR A 153 -19.57 27.31 31.40
N THR A 154 -18.97 28.34 32.00
CA THR A 154 -19.23 28.82 33.35
C THR A 154 -20.74 28.94 33.61
N PRO A 155 -21.25 28.52 34.78
CA PRO A 155 -22.65 28.78 35.13
C PRO A 155 -22.84 30.31 35.23
N PRO A 156 -24.00 30.85 34.82
CA PRO A 156 -24.29 32.27 34.96
C PRO A 156 -24.25 32.63 36.46
N GLY A 157 -23.52 33.70 36.77
CA GLY A 157 -23.38 34.23 38.12
C GLY A 157 -24.74 34.57 38.73
N THR A 158 -24.83 34.24 40.02
CA THR A 158 -25.92 34.54 40.96
C THR A 158 -26.27 36.01 41.03
#